data_AF-A0A351DWP8-F1
#
_entry.id   AF-A0A351DWP8-F1
#
_cell.length_a   1.000
_cell.length_b   1.000
_cell.length_c   1.000
_cell.angle_alpha   90.00
_cell.angle_beta   90.00
_cell.angle_gamma   90.00
#
_symmetry.space_group_name_H-M   'P 1'
#
loop_
_entity.id
_entity.type
_entity.pdbx_description
1 polymer ?
#
loop_
_entity_poly.entity_id
_entity_poly.type
_entity_poly.pdbx_seq_one_letter_code
_entity_poly.pdbx_strand_id
1 'polypeptide(L)' 'MVRWTREELEAWPSRKRARTVNSLSGFKSATLVGSADAQGGHNLSVVSSVVHLGSSPAQMGMVLRPPGEDA' A
#
# COMPACT_ATOMS: atom_id res chain seq x y z
N MET A 1 -8.77 15.85 -22.03
CA MET A 1 -8.91 15.14 -20.74
C MET A 1 -9.13 13.68 -21.04
N VAL A 2 -8.34 12.78 -20.45
CA VAL A 2 -8.53 11.32 -20.66
C VAL A 2 -9.60 10.85 -19.69
N ARG A 3 -10.56 10.07 -20.17
CA ARG A 3 -11.61 9.43 -19.37
C ARG A 3 -11.51 7.92 -19.59
N TRP A 4 -11.59 7.15 -18.50
CA TRP A 4 -11.70 5.70 -18.55
C TRP A 4 -13.01 5.26 -17.89
N THR A 5 -13.73 4.33 -18.50
CA THR A 5 -14.88 3.68 -17.88
C THR A 5 -14.44 2.52 -16.98
N ARG A 6 -15.36 2.00 -16.17
CA ARG A 6 -15.12 0.81 -15.36
C ARG A 6 -14.78 -0.38 -16.25
N GLU A 7 -15.55 -0.59 -17.31
CA GLU A 7 -15.41 -1.71 -18.24
C GLU A 7 -14.04 -1.66 -18.94
N GLU A 8 -13.58 -0.47 -19.33
CA GLU A 8 -12.26 -0.28 -19.91
C GLU A 8 -11.14 -0.63 -18.92
N LEU A 9 -11.24 -0.18 -17.67
CA LEU A 9 -10.27 -0.53 -16.62
C LEU A 9 -10.27 -2.03 -16.35
N GLU A 10 -11.45 -2.66 -16.29
CA GLU A 10 -11.61 -4.08 -16.02
C GLU A 10 -11.03 -4.95 -17.15
N ALA A 11 -11.12 -4.49 -18.40
CA ALA A 11 -10.53 -5.13 -19.58
C ALA A 11 -9.01 -5.00 -19.67
N TRP A 12 -8.37 -4.14 -18.88
CA TRP A 12 -6.92 -3.99 -18.95
C TRP A 12 -6.17 -5.21 -18.40
N PRO A 13 -4.96 -5.49 -18.92
CA PRO A 13 -4.05 -6.44 -18.29
C PRO A 13 -3.83 -6.08 -16.81
N SER A 14 -3.89 -7.09 -15.94
CA SER A 14 -3.83 -6.92 -14.47
C SER A 14 -2.68 -6.00 -14.01
N ARG A 15 -1.47 -6.18 -14.55
CA ARG A 15 -0.30 -5.34 -14.22
C ARG A 15 -0.47 -3.88 -14.65
N LYS A 16 -1.10 -3.62 -15.80
CA LYS A 16 -1.36 -2.25 -16.29
C LYS A 16 -2.38 -1.58 -15.38
N ARG A 17 -3.50 -2.25 -15.09
CA ARG A 17 -4.52 -1.75 -14.14
C ARG A 17 -3.92 -1.45 -12.77
N ALA A 18 -3.17 -2.39 -12.21
CA ALA A 18 -2.54 -2.21 -10.90
C ALA A 18 -1.58 -1.02 -10.88
N ARG A 19 -0.72 -0.85 -11.90
CA ARG A 19 0.20 0.29 -11.99
C ARG A 19 -0.56 1.61 -12.10
N THR A 20 -1.54 1.70 -13.00
CA THR A 20 -2.31 2.94 -13.18
C THR A 20 -3.10 3.30 -11.92
N VAL A 21 -3.82 2.35 -11.31
CA VAL A 21 -4.56 2.59 -10.06
C VAL A 21 -3.61 3.01 -8.94
N ASN A 22 -2.45 2.36 -8.81
CA ASN A 22 -1.44 2.76 -7.85
C ASN A 22 -0.90 4.18 -8.13
N SER A 23 -0.89 4.67 -9.35
CA SER A 23 -0.42 6.03 -9.64
C SER A 23 -1.42 7.13 -9.27
N LEU A 24 -2.70 6.82 -9.05
CA LEU A 24 -3.77 7.82 -8.88
C LEU A 24 -3.64 8.66 -7.61
N SER A 25 -3.08 8.11 -6.53
CA SER A 25 -2.88 8.84 -5.27
C SER A 25 -1.70 9.81 -5.29
N GLY A 26 -0.99 9.91 -6.43
CA GLY A 26 0.21 10.73 -6.57
C GLY A 26 1.44 10.12 -5.88
N PHE A 27 2.28 10.99 -5.34
CA PHE A 27 3.50 10.61 -4.64
C PHE A 27 3.21 9.65 -3.47
N LYS A 28 4.11 8.70 -3.25
CA LYS A 28 4.09 7.82 -2.08
C LYS A 28 5.46 7.78 -1.42
N SER A 29 5.48 7.81 -0.09
CA SER A 29 6.68 7.55 0.69
C SER A 29 7.19 6.13 0.45
N ALA A 30 8.49 5.93 0.56
CA ALA A 30 9.10 4.60 0.64
C ALA A 30 9.59 4.41 2.07
N THR A 31 8.80 3.71 2.88
CA THR A 31 9.09 3.50 4.31
C THR A 31 9.42 2.05 4.56
N LEU A 32 10.47 1.79 5.34
CA LEU A 32 10.78 0.46 5.86
C LEU A 32 10.09 0.27 7.22
N VAL A 33 9.32 -0.80 7.35
CA VAL A 33 8.66 -1.20 8.59
C VAL A 33 9.26 -2.50 9.08
N GLY A 34 9.96 -2.42 10.21
CA GLY A 34 10.51 -3.57 10.90
C GLY A 34 9.52 -4.10 11.95
N SER A 35 9.43 -5.41 12.08
CA SER A 35 8.70 -6.08 13.15
C SER A 35 9.52 -7.25 13.71
N ALA A 36 9.15 -7.72 14.90
CA ALA A 36 9.67 -8.96 15.44
C ALA A 36 8.52 -9.77 16.05
N ASP A 37 8.60 -11.09 15.95
CA ASP A 37 7.69 -11.98 16.67
C ASP A 37 8.08 -12.10 18.15
N ALA A 38 7.30 -12.86 18.93
CA ALA A 38 7.54 -13.07 20.35
C ALA A 38 8.81 -13.91 20.65
N GLN A 39 9.36 -14.61 19.64
CA GLN A 39 10.58 -15.40 19.73
C GLN A 39 11.81 -14.57 19.31
N GLY A 40 11.63 -13.32 18.88
CA GLY A 40 12.69 -12.44 18.41
C GLY A 40 13.02 -12.60 16.91
N GLY A 41 12.22 -13.34 16.15
CA GLY A 41 12.35 -13.44 14.70
C GLY A 41 12.07 -12.11 14.03
N HIS A 42 13.05 -11.55 13.33
CA HIS A 42 12.95 -10.24 12.69
C HIS A 42 12.33 -10.31 11.29
N ASN A 43 11.52 -9.30 10.95
CA ASN A 43 10.97 -9.10 9.62
C ASN A 43 11.11 -7.63 9.20
N LEU A 44 11.25 -7.39 7.89
CA LEU A 44 11.36 -6.06 7.32
C LEU A 44 10.58 -5.97 6.01
N SER A 45 9.71 -4.96 5.89
CA SER A 45 8.86 -4.75 4.72
C SER A 45 8.96 -3.32 4.20
N VAL A 46 8.99 -3.16 2.87
CA VAL A 46 8.81 -1.86 2.21
C VAL A 46 7.31 -1.55 2.12
N VAL A 47 6.90 -0.40 2.64
CA VAL A 47 5.51 0.07 2.61
C VAL A 47 5.43 1.50 2.12
N SER A 48 4.39 1.79 1.33
CA SER A 48 4.17 3.10 0.71
C SER A 48 2.88 3.79 1.15
N SER A 49 2.26 3.32 2.23
CA SER A 49 0.95 3.76 2.71
C SER A 49 1.00 4.39 4.10
N VAL A 50 2.19 4.75 4.57
CA VAL A 50 2.34 5.40 5.88
C VAL A 50 1.83 6.83 5.78
N VAL A 51 0.93 7.22 6.68
CA VAL A 51 0.29 8.54 6.73
C VAL A 51 0.28 9.08 8.15
N HIS A 52 0.48 10.39 8.31
CA HIS A 52 0.32 11.07 9.60
C HIS A 52 -1.16 11.29 9.93
N LEU A 53 -1.56 10.93 11.15
CA LEU A 53 -2.95 11.08 11.61
C LEU A 53 -3.12 12.23 12.61
N GLY A 54 -2.12 12.52 13.44
CA GLY A 54 -2.18 13.60 14.43
C GLY A 54 -0.91 13.70 15.28
N SER A 55 -0.70 14.86 15.91
CA SER A 55 0.52 15.18 16.67
C SER A 55 0.32 15.21 18.19
N SER A 56 -0.93 15.19 18.68
CA SER A 56 -1.25 15.18 20.11
C SER A 56 -2.56 14.40 20.38
N PRO A 57 -2.49 13.07 20.60
CA PRO A 57 -1.27 12.26 20.66
C PRO A 57 -0.68 11.99 19.27
N ALA A 58 0.64 11.74 19.22
CA ALA A 58 1.36 11.42 17.98
C ALA A 58 0.90 10.08 17.40
N GLN A 59 0.33 10.12 16.20
CA GLN A 59 -0.29 8.96 15.55
C GLN A 59 0.08 8.89 14.07
N MET A 60 0.40 7.68 13.64
CA MET A 60 0.66 7.30 12.25
C MET A 60 -0.25 6.14 11.87
N GLY A 61 -0.75 6.13 10.65
CA GLY A 61 -1.55 5.07 10.06
C GLY A 61 -0.80 4.37 8.93
N MET A 62 -1.15 3.10 8.69
CA MET A 62 -0.65 2.31 7.57
C MET A 62 -1.73 1.32 7.12
N VAL A 63 -1.85 1.09 5.81
CA VAL A 63 -2.74 0.07 5.24
C VAL A 63 -1.92 -1.15 4.85
N LEU A 64 -2.22 -2.28 5.47
CA LEU A 64 -1.65 -3.57 5.10
C LEU A 64 -2.64 -4.32 4.20
N ARG A 65 -2.13 -5.00 3.17
CA ARG A 65 -2.97 -5.93 2.40
C ARG A 65 -3.26 -7.14 3.28
N PRO A 66 -4.49 -7.70 3.24
CA PRO A 66 -4.76 -8.97 3.87
C PRO A 66 -3.73 -10.02 3.44
N PRO A 67 -3.35 -10.93 4.34
CA PRO A 67 -2.56 -12.10 3.96
C PRO A 67 -3.20 -12.82 2.77
N GLY A 68 -2.37 -13.33 1.86
CA GLY A 68 -2.83 -14.30 0.86
C GLY A 68 -3.13 -15.65 1.51
N GLU A 69 -3.65 -16.61 0.73
CA GLU A 69 -3.93 -17.96 1.25
C GLU A 69 -2.69 -18.67 1.82
N ASP A 70 -1.50 -18.25 1.39
CA ASP A 70 -0.21 -18.86 1.77
C ASP A 70 0.50 -18.17 2.95
N ALA A 71 -0.17 -17.26 3.66
CA ALA A 71 0.43 -16.50 4.75
C ALA A 71 0.24 -17.14 6.14
#